data_AF-A0A2M7L0R8-F1
#
_entry.id   AF-A0A2M7L0R8-F1
#
_cell.length_a   1.000
_cell.length_b   1.000
_cell.length_c   1.000
_cell.angle_alpha   90.00
_cell.angle_beta   90.00
_cell.angle_gamma   90.00
#
_symmetry.space_group_name_H-M   'P 1'
#
loop_
_entity.id
_entity.type
_entity.pdbx_description
1 polymer ?
#
loop_
_entity_poly.entity_id
_entity_poly.type
_entity_poly.pdbx_seq_one_letter_code
_entity_poly.pdbx_strand_id
1 'polypeptide(L)'
;GAGGKTITVTGELVDLSCYLGHGAKGAGHQKCADTCLKKGLPMGVLTKDGKLYLILEDHAKADAYASLKIKAAQTVTVTGELHEGGGIKGIGVTSAK
;
A
#
# COMPACT_ATOMS: atom_id res chain seq x y z
N GLY A 1 21.03 -5.99 -1.68
CA GLY A 1 21.31 -7.20 -2.47
C GLY A 1 20.98 -8.43 -1.67
N ALA A 2 19.74 -8.90 -1.81
CA ALA A 2 19.27 -10.26 -1.62
C ALA A 2 17.97 -10.27 -2.43
N GLY A 3 17.90 -11.03 -3.52
CA GLY A 3 16.75 -10.98 -4.41
C GLY A 3 15.51 -11.58 -3.74
N GLY A 4 14.71 -10.74 -3.09
CA GLY A 4 13.40 -11.14 -2.59
C GLY A 4 12.46 -11.48 -3.74
N LYS A 5 11.45 -12.29 -3.44
CA LYS A 5 10.44 -12.69 -4.42
C LYS A 5 9.69 -11.45 -4.93
N THR A 6 9.82 -11.13 -6.21
CA THR A 6 8.96 -10.12 -6.84
C THR A 6 7.53 -10.64 -6.94
N ILE A 7 6.57 -9.82 -6.51
CA ILE A 7 5.14 -10.11 -6.63
C ILE A 7 4.39 -8.94 -7.25
N THR A 8 3.23 -9.23 -7.82
CA THR A 8 2.24 -8.25 -8.25
C THR A 8 0.96 -8.48 -7.46
N VAL A 9 0.41 -7.43 -6.87
CA VAL A 9 -0.79 -7.48 -6.04
C VAL A 9 -1.77 -6.41 -6.51
N THR A 10 -3.04 -6.77 -6.61
CA THR A 10 -4.14 -5.84 -6.90
C THR A 10 -5.08 -5.77 -5.72
N GLY A 11 -5.44 -4.55 -5.33
CA GLY A 11 -6.34 -4.32 -4.20
C GLY A 11 -6.64 -2.85 -3.98
N GLU A 12 -7.41 -2.55 -2.96
CA GLU A 12 -7.70 -1.19 -2.55
C GLU A 12 -6.49 -0.59 -1.82
N LEU A 13 -6.08 0.63 -2.20
CA LEU A 13 -5.09 1.37 -1.43
C LEU A 13 -5.76 2.01 -0.20
N VAL A 14 -5.38 1.55 0.98
CA VAL A 14 -5.95 1.98 2.26
C VAL A 14 -4.95 2.77 3.09
N ASP A 15 -5.45 3.74 3.87
CA ASP A 15 -4.72 4.25 5.03
C ASP A 15 -4.77 3.20 6.16
N LEU A 16 -3.60 2.75 6.63
CA LEU A 16 -3.52 1.66 7.60
C LEU A 16 -3.98 2.07 9.00
N SER A 17 -3.84 3.35 9.36
CA SER A 17 -4.27 3.84 10.68
C SER A 17 -5.80 3.73 10.80
N CYS A 18 -6.52 4.20 9.79
CA CYS A 18 -7.97 4.16 9.74
C CYS A 18 -8.51 2.75 9.44
N TYR A 19 -7.85 1.98 8.57
CA TYR A 19 -8.28 0.61 8.27
C TYR A 19 -8.13 -0.31 9.48
N LEU A 20 -6.97 -0.34 10.14
CA LEU A 20 -6.74 -1.21 11.30
C LEU A 20 -7.45 -0.72 12.56
N GLY A 21 -7.50 0.60 12.78
CA GLY A 21 -8.13 1.19 13.96
C GLY A 21 -9.65 1.25 13.90
N HIS A 22 -10.23 1.39 12.71
CA HIS A 22 -11.67 1.68 12.53
C HIS A 22 -12.37 0.83 11.46
N GLY A 23 -11.64 -0.06 10.76
CA GLY A 23 -12.20 -0.84 9.64
C GLY A 23 -12.53 0.01 8.41
N ALA A 24 -12.09 1.28 8.38
CA ALA A 24 -12.47 2.24 7.35
C ALA A 24 -11.79 1.93 6.01
N LYS A 25 -12.58 1.92 4.94
CA LYS A 25 -12.16 1.67 3.55
C LYS A 25 -13.25 2.09 2.56
N GLY A 26 -12.94 2.06 1.28
CA GLY A 26 -13.84 2.32 0.17
C GLY A 26 -14.10 3.81 -0.07
N ALA A 27 -14.92 4.09 -1.09
CA ALA A 27 -15.20 5.44 -1.57
C ALA A 27 -15.72 6.40 -0.48
N GLY A 28 -16.47 5.89 0.50
CA GLY A 28 -16.97 6.68 1.63
C GLY A 28 -15.86 7.24 2.54
N HIS A 29 -14.66 6.65 2.52
CA HIS A 29 -13.53 7.06 3.33
C HIS A 29 -12.42 7.78 2.55
N GLN A 30 -12.57 7.92 1.22
CA GLN A 30 -11.52 8.42 0.33
C GLN A 30 -10.93 9.78 0.76
N LYS A 31 -11.77 10.79 1.05
CA LYS A 31 -11.29 12.14 1.43
C LYS A 31 -10.46 12.15 2.70
N CYS A 32 -10.84 11.31 3.68
CA CYS A 32 -10.11 11.18 4.93
C CYS A 32 -8.78 10.47 4.67
N ALA A 33 -8.81 9.35 3.95
CA ALA A 33 -7.62 8.61 3.58
C ALA A 33 -6.63 9.47 2.77
N ASP A 34 -7.08 10.24 1.77
CA ASP A 34 -6.24 11.18 1.00
C ASP A 34 -5.50 12.17 1.92
N THR A 35 -6.19 12.67 2.95
CA THR A 35 -5.59 13.60 3.92
C THR A 35 -4.53 12.89 4.76
N CYS A 36 -4.79 11.65 5.19
CA CYS A 36 -3.85 10.82 5.94
C CYS A 36 -2.60 10.46 5.12
N LEU A 37 -2.77 10.05 3.86
CA LEU A 37 -1.65 9.69 2.99
C LEU A 37 -0.76 10.89 2.68
N LYS A 38 -1.34 12.08 2.49
CA LYS A 38 -0.57 13.33 2.32
C LYS A 38 0.22 13.75 3.56
N LYS A 39 -0.26 13.37 4.75
CA LYS A 39 0.48 13.56 6.02
C LYS A 39 1.58 12.53 6.24
N GLY A 40 1.68 11.51 5.40
CA GLY A 40 2.68 10.45 5.52
C GLY A 40 2.27 9.31 6.45
N LEU A 41 0.96 9.15 6.73
CA LEU A 41 0.51 7.95 7.45
C LEU A 41 0.76 6.68 6.61
N PRO A 42 0.94 5.52 7.26
CA PRO A 42 1.25 4.28 6.56
C PRO A 42 0.12 3.86 5.63
N MET A 43 0.45 3.47 4.40
CA MET A 43 -0.50 2.95 3.42
C MET A 43 -0.30 1.47 3.14
N GLY A 44 -1.39 0.80 2.78
CA GLY A 44 -1.37 -0.62 2.43
C GLY A 44 -2.26 -0.93 1.24
N VAL A 45 -2.06 -2.11 0.65
CA VAL A 45 -2.96 -2.68 -0.34
C VAL A 45 -3.76 -3.79 0.31
N LEU A 46 -5.08 -3.61 0.38
CA LEU A 46 -6.04 -4.60 0.83
C LEU A 46 -6.61 -5.34 -0.39
N THR A 47 -6.27 -6.61 -0.54
CA THR A 47 -6.75 -7.44 -1.63
C THR A 47 -8.20 -7.88 -1.41
N LYS A 48 -8.86 -8.34 -2.50
CA LYS A 48 -10.24 -8.85 -2.43
C LYS A 48 -10.38 -10.08 -1.53
N ASP A 49 -9.33 -10.89 -1.39
CA ASP A 49 -9.28 -12.05 -0.49
C ASP A 49 -8.84 -11.69 0.94
N GLY A 50 -8.79 -10.39 1.28
CA GLY A 50 -8.56 -9.91 2.64
C GLY A 50 -7.10 -9.90 3.10
N LYS A 51 -6.14 -10.12 2.20
CA LYS A 51 -4.71 -9.98 2.51
C LYS A 51 -4.34 -8.50 2.52
N LEU A 52 -3.56 -8.11 3.51
CA LEU A 52 -3.06 -6.75 3.66
C LEU A 52 -1.55 -6.73 3.47
N TYR A 53 -1.08 -5.86 2.59
CA TYR A 53 0.35 -5.63 2.35
C TYR A 53 0.70 -4.20 2.69
N LEU A 54 1.68 -4.01 3.58
CA LEU A 54 2.28 -2.71 3.83
C LEU A 54 3.04 -2.25 2.57
N ILE A 55 2.85 -1.03 2.14
CA ILE A 55 3.63 -0.45 1.04
C ILE A 55 4.91 0.14 1.62
N LEU A 56 6.04 -0.33 1.10
CA LEU A 56 7.38 0.15 1.43
C LEU A 56 7.93 0.91 0.23
N GLU A 57 8.66 1.99 0.49
CA GLU A 57 9.39 2.68 -0.55
C GLU A 57 10.60 1.85 -0.99
N ASP A 58 10.77 1.65 -2.29
CA ASP A 58 12.04 1.24 -2.85
C ASP A 58 12.89 2.51 -3.07
N HIS A 59 14.03 2.62 -2.37
CA HIS A 59 14.87 3.81 -2.44
C HIS A 59 15.44 4.10 -3.84
N ALA A 60 15.50 3.13 -4.74
CA ALA A 60 15.89 3.33 -6.14
C ALA A 60 14.70 3.67 -7.05
N LYS A 61 13.46 3.48 -6.58
CA LYS A 61 12.20 3.71 -7.32
C LYS A 61 11.16 4.49 -6.49
N ALA A 62 11.62 5.52 -5.77
CA ALA A 62 10.79 6.30 -4.85
C ALA A 62 9.51 6.90 -5.49
N ASP A 63 9.54 7.24 -6.78
CA ASP A 63 8.39 7.76 -7.53
C ASP A 63 7.19 6.78 -7.53
N ALA A 64 7.45 5.47 -7.51
CA ALA A 64 6.39 4.47 -7.49
C ALA A 64 5.60 4.53 -6.17
N TYR A 65 6.31 4.66 -5.04
CA TYR A 65 5.69 4.90 -3.73
C TYR A 65 4.98 6.26 -3.68
N ALA A 66 5.61 7.33 -4.17
CA ALA A 66 5.02 8.66 -4.20
C ALA A 66 3.71 8.72 -5.01
N SER A 67 3.64 8.01 -6.14
CA SER A 67 2.46 7.97 -7.01
C SER A 67 1.22 7.38 -6.33
N LEU A 68 1.40 6.55 -5.29
CA LEU A 68 0.31 5.94 -4.54
C LEU A 68 -0.34 6.93 -3.55
N LYS A 69 0.38 7.97 -3.09
CA LYS A 69 -0.14 8.93 -2.10
C LYS A 69 -1.40 9.69 -2.53
N ILE A 70 -1.72 9.69 -3.83
CA ILE A 70 -2.91 10.33 -4.42
C ILE A 70 -3.96 9.33 -4.89
N LYS A 71 -3.83 8.05 -4.54
CA LYS A 71 -4.70 6.96 -4.98
C LYS A 71 -5.53 6.35 -3.85
N ALA A 72 -5.79 7.09 -2.78
CA ALA A 72 -6.51 6.55 -1.63
C ALA A 72 -7.89 6.01 -2.04
N ALA A 73 -8.28 4.88 -1.43
CA ALA A 73 -9.51 4.13 -1.72
C ALA A 73 -9.69 3.66 -3.19
N GLN A 74 -8.69 3.88 -4.05
CA GLN A 74 -8.72 3.37 -5.43
C GLN A 74 -8.20 1.94 -5.46
N THR A 75 -8.67 1.16 -6.44
CA THR A 75 -8.05 -0.11 -6.76
C THR A 75 -6.75 0.15 -7.51
N VAL A 76 -5.63 -0.29 -6.93
CA VAL A 76 -4.30 -0.17 -7.52
C VAL A 76 -3.72 -1.55 -7.80
N THR A 77 -2.81 -1.62 -8.77
CA THR A 77 -1.96 -2.78 -8.98
C THR A 77 -0.52 -2.39 -8.73
N VAL A 78 0.11 -3.07 -7.76
CA VAL A 78 1.45 -2.77 -7.27
C VAL A 78 2.36 -3.96 -7.56
N THR A 79 3.54 -3.68 -8.10
CA THR A 79 4.59 -4.68 -8.28
C THR A 79 5.82 -4.27 -7.48
N GLY A 80 6.45 -5.24 -6.83
CA GLY A 80 7.60 -4.98 -5.98
C GLY A 80 8.17 -6.23 -5.33
N GLU A 81 9.22 -6.04 -4.55
CA GLU A 81 9.84 -7.10 -3.75
C GLU A 81 8.98 -7.41 -2.52
N LEU A 82 8.63 -8.68 -2.31
CA LEU A 82 7.93 -9.14 -1.11
C LEU A 82 8.91 -9.24 0.05
N HIS A 83 8.60 -8.55 1.14
CA HIS A 83 9.26 -8.66 2.43
C HIS A 83 8.29 -9.28 3.44
N GLU A 84 8.75 -10.29 4.19
CA GLU A 84 7.96 -10.92 5.25
C GLU A 84 8.81 -11.04 6.52
N GLY A 85 8.25 -10.59 7.65
CA GLY A 85 8.95 -10.61 8.94
C GLY A 85 8.08 -10.05 10.06
N GLY A 86 8.22 -10.58 11.28
CA GLY A 86 7.46 -10.10 12.44
C GLY A 86 5.94 -10.20 12.29
N GLY A 87 5.43 -11.10 11.45
CA GLY A 87 4.00 -11.24 11.16
C GLY A 87 3.45 -10.22 10.15
N ILE A 88 4.31 -9.39 9.55
CA ILE A 88 3.92 -8.37 8.57
C ILE A 88 4.38 -8.81 7.17
N LYS A 89 3.54 -8.53 6.18
CA LYS A 89 3.89 -8.61 4.76
C LYS A 89 4.02 -7.20 4.20
N GLY A 90 5.14 -6.89 3.57
CA GLY A 90 5.43 -5.62 2.93
C GLY A 90 5.80 -5.80 1.46
N ILE A 91 5.57 -4.78 0.64
CA ILE A 91 5.99 -4.75 -0.76
C ILE A 91 6.88 -3.51 -0.95
N GLY A 92 8.16 -3.72 -1.26
CA GLY A 92 9.07 -2.68 -1.74
C GLY A 92 8.69 -2.30 -3.17
N VAL A 93 7.96 -1.21 -3.34
CA VAL A 93 7.25 -0.92 -4.59
C VAL A 93 8.19 -0.38 -5.65
N THR A 94 8.26 -1.09 -6.79
CA THR A 94 9.05 -0.67 -7.96
C THR A 94 8.18 -0.13 -9.09
N SER A 95 6.89 -0.47 -9.12
CA SER A 95 5.90 0.14 -10.02
C SER A 95 4.47 0.04 -9.47
N ALA A 96 3.63 1.01 -9.83
CA ALA A 96 2.22 1.04 -9.45
C ALA A 96 1.35 1.60 -10.58
N LYS A 97 0.16 1.01 -10.77
CA LYS A 97 -0.89 1.48 -11.68
C LYS A 97 -2.18 1.70 -10.93
#